data_AF-A0A951QB47-F1
#
_entry.id   AF-A0A951QB47-F1
#
_cell.length_a   1.000
_cell.length_b   1.000
_cell.length_c   1.000
_cell.angle_alpha   90.00
_cell.angle_beta   90.00
_cell.angle_gamma   90.00
#
_symmetry.space_group_name_H-M   'P 1'
#
loop_
_entity.id
_entity.type
_entity.pdbx_description
1 polymer ?
#
loop_
_entity_poly.entity_id
_entity_poly.type
_entity_poly.pdbx_seq_one_letter_code
_entity_poly.pdbx_strand_id
1 'polypeptide(L)'
;MKCPVCRALYRPASATAEAAQSCRRCGVNLSPLIQLHDRAVWHHRQAIQAFRAGDYATAIASNNQAIALWSNADFHAFAGQLWALQGEFPQAIAAWKAAQQIDSQQAIAHTALQYLTE
;
A
#
# COMPACT_ATOMS: atom_id res chain seq x y z
N MET A 1 -0.34 -11.19 -2.84
CA MET A 1 1.07 -10.98 -3.25
C MET A 1 1.51 -12.09 -4.20
N LYS A 2 2.51 -11.88 -5.08
CA LYS A 2 2.98 -12.90 -6.04
C LYS A 2 4.35 -13.43 -5.60
N CYS A 3 4.60 -14.71 -5.79
CA CYS A 3 5.93 -15.28 -5.58
C CYS A 3 6.92 -14.68 -6.61
N PRO A 4 8.10 -14.21 -6.20
CA PRO A 4 9.07 -13.60 -7.12
C PRO A 4 9.70 -14.62 -8.08
N VAL A 5 9.75 -15.90 -7.68
CA VAL A 5 10.35 -16.97 -8.48
C VAL A 5 9.36 -17.54 -9.51
N CYS A 6 8.22 -18.04 -9.04
CA CYS A 6 7.27 -18.77 -9.90
C CYS A 6 6.00 -17.99 -10.27
N ARG A 7 5.88 -16.73 -9.82
CA ARG A 7 4.70 -15.84 -10.02
C ARG A 7 3.36 -16.39 -9.52
N ALA A 8 3.36 -17.51 -8.80
CA ALA A 8 2.15 -18.05 -8.17
C ALA A 8 1.56 -17.02 -7.21
N LEU A 9 0.23 -16.92 -7.19
CA LEU A 9 -0.47 -16.13 -6.21
C LEU A 9 -0.26 -16.74 -4.83
N TYR A 10 0.20 -15.90 -3.91
CA TYR A 10 0.37 -16.24 -2.51
C TYR A 10 -0.50 -15.30 -1.67
N ARG A 11 -1.33 -15.92 -0.83
CA ARG A 11 -2.15 -15.25 0.16
C ARG A 11 -1.64 -15.73 1.53
N PRO A 12 -0.96 -14.88 2.31
CA PRO A 12 -0.49 -15.30 3.62
C PRO A 12 -1.70 -15.73 4.46
N ALA A 13 -1.63 -16.92 5.04
CA ALA A 13 -2.54 -17.32 6.11
C ALA A 13 -2.12 -16.58 7.39
N SER A 14 -3.07 -16.29 8.28
CA SER A 14 -2.79 -15.71 9.59
C SER A 14 -1.64 -16.45 10.29
N ALA A 15 -0.71 -15.67 10.84
CA ALA A 15 0.59 -15.91 11.48
C ALA A 15 1.00 -17.28 12.09
N THR A 16 0.17 -18.32 12.15
CA THR A 16 0.41 -19.50 13.01
C THR A 16 0.88 -20.78 12.28
N ALA A 17 1.23 -20.73 10.99
CA ALA A 17 1.77 -21.90 10.31
C ALA A 17 3.10 -21.59 9.62
N GLU A 18 4.20 -22.17 10.10
CA GLU A 18 5.52 -22.14 9.43
C GLU A 18 5.43 -22.70 8.00
N ALA A 19 4.52 -23.65 7.75
CA ALA A 19 4.18 -24.15 6.42
C ALA A 19 3.59 -23.08 5.48
N ALA A 20 3.04 -21.98 6.02
CA ALA A 20 2.56 -20.87 5.22
C ALA A 20 3.71 -20.01 4.70
N GLN A 21 4.92 -20.09 5.24
CA GLN A 21 6.01 -19.18 4.85
C GLN A 21 6.70 -19.57 3.54
N SER A 22 6.42 -20.74 2.99
CA SER A 22 6.99 -21.20 1.71
C SER A 22 5.98 -21.16 0.58
N CYS A 23 6.46 -20.91 -0.64
CA CYS A 23 5.61 -20.98 -1.81
C CYS A 23 5.18 -22.42 -2.08
N ARG A 24 3.87 -22.68 -2.11
CA ARG A 24 3.31 -24.02 -2.40
C ARG A 24 3.72 -24.61 -3.75
N ARG A 25 4.10 -23.78 -4.73
CA ARG A 25 4.44 -24.23 -6.09
C ARG A 25 5.93 -24.53 -6.27
N CYS A 26 6.83 -23.72 -5.72
CA CYS A 26 8.26 -23.85 -5.95
C CYS A 26 9.09 -24.06 -4.67
N GLY A 27 8.45 -24.14 -3.50
CA GLY A 27 9.12 -24.36 -2.22
C GLY A 27 9.99 -23.20 -1.72
N VAL A 28 10.11 -22.09 -2.49
CA VAL A 28 10.94 -20.95 -2.07
C VAL A 28 10.42 -20.36 -0.75
N ASN A 29 11.34 -20.02 0.14
CA ASN A 29 11.05 -19.31 1.37
C ASN A 29 10.59 -17.87 1.07
N LEU A 30 9.36 -17.53 1.48
CA LEU A 30 8.76 -16.20 1.34
C LEU A 30 8.83 -15.38 2.62
N SER A 31 9.43 -15.86 3.72
CA SER A 31 9.56 -15.12 4.99
C SER A 31 10.11 -13.71 4.81
N PRO A 32 11.18 -13.46 4.02
CA PRO A 32 11.67 -12.10 3.81
C PRO A 32 10.64 -11.19 3.12
N LEU A 33 9.87 -11.75 2.17
CA LEU A 33 8.83 -11.02 1.44
C LEU A 33 7.64 -10.70 2.34
N ILE A 34 7.25 -11.65 3.20
CA ILE A 34 6.21 -11.46 4.21
C ILE A 34 6.64 -10.37 5.20
N GLN A 35 7.89 -10.41 5.69
CA GLN A 35 8.43 -9.39 6.58
C GLN A 35 8.48 -7.99 5.97
N LEU A 36 8.78 -7.87 4.67
CA LEU A 36 8.73 -6.58 3.96
C LEU A 36 7.28 -6.07 3.87
N HIS A 37 6.35 -6.94 3.52
CA HIS A 37 4.92 -6.61 3.47
C HIS A 37 4.39 -6.15 4.83
N ASP A 38 4.67 -6.91 5.89
CA ASP A 38 4.18 -6.60 7.25
C ASP A 38 4.75 -5.28 7.77
N ARG A 39 6.04 -5.01 7.51
CA ARG A 39 6.65 -3.71 7.82
C ARG A 39 5.98 -2.57 7.05
N ALA A 40 5.70 -2.76 5.77
CA ALA A 40 5.00 -1.75 4.97
C ALA A 40 3.61 -1.44 5.55
N VAL A 41 2.84 -2.48 5.89
CA VAL A 41 1.52 -2.34 6.53
C VAL A 41 1.63 -1.63 7.88
N TRP A 42 2.67 -1.93 8.66
CA TRP A 42 2.91 -1.27 9.94
C TRP A 42 3.17 0.24 9.77
N HIS A 43 4.02 0.63 8.81
CA HIS A 43 4.28 2.04 8.50
C HIS A 43 3.02 2.76 8.01
N HIS A 44 2.20 2.10 7.19
CA HIS A 44 0.94 2.67 6.74
C HIS A 44 -0.06 2.88 7.90
N ARG A 45 -0.14 1.93 8.84
CA ARG A 45 -0.96 2.08 10.05
C ARG A 45 -0.47 3.24 10.93
N GLN A 46 0.85 3.41 11.07
CA GLN A 46 1.42 4.59 11.73
C GLN A 46 1.00 5.88 11.03
N ALA A 47 1.05 5.91 9.70
CA ALA A 47 0.63 7.07 8.93
C ALA A 47 -0.83 7.45 9.21
N ILE A 48 -1.74 6.45 9.25
CA ILE A 48 -3.15 6.67 9.59
C ILE A 48 -3.31 7.20 11.03
N GLN A 49 -2.55 6.67 11.99
CA GLN A 49 -2.56 7.15 13.38
C GLN A 49 -2.13 8.62 13.47
N ALA A 50 -1.00 8.97 12.83
CA ALA A 50 -0.48 10.34 12.80
C ALA A 50 -1.48 11.30 12.11
N PHE A 51 -2.07 10.87 11.00
CA PHE A 51 -3.12 11.62 10.30
C PHE A 51 -4.32 11.91 11.20
N ARG A 52 -4.82 10.90 11.94
CA ARG A 52 -5.92 11.07 12.90
C ARG A 52 -5.57 12.01 14.06
N ALA A 53 -4.29 12.10 14.40
CA ALA A 53 -3.77 13.04 15.39
C ALA A 53 -3.52 14.46 14.81
N GLY A 54 -3.72 14.68 13.50
CA GLY A 54 -3.47 15.95 12.83
C GLY A 54 -2.00 16.18 12.46
N ASP A 55 -1.11 15.22 12.70
CA ASP A 55 0.30 15.30 12.29
C ASP A 55 0.47 14.83 10.84
N TYR A 56 0.19 15.74 9.91
CA TYR A 56 0.29 15.47 8.47
C TYR A 56 1.72 15.17 8.00
N ALA A 57 2.73 15.79 8.62
CA ALA A 57 4.13 15.59 8.25
C ALA A 57 4.58 14.15 8.55
N THR A 58 4.28 13.66 9.76
CA THR A 58 4.56 12.27 10.15
C THR A 58 3.71 11.29 9.33
N ALA A 59 2.46 11.64 9.02
CA ALA A 59 1.61 10.81 8.17
C ALA A 59 2.22 10.61 6.77
N ILE A 60 2.66 11.69 6.12
CA ILE A 60 3.30 11.63 4.80
C ILE A 60 4.59 10.81 4.87
N ALA A 61 5.47 11.09 5.84
CA ALA A 61 6.74 10.38 5.99
C ALA A 61 6.54 8.87 6.19
N SER A 62 5.63 8.49 7.09
CA SER A 62 5.33 7.08 7.39
C SER A 62 4.68 6.37 6.20
N ASN A 63 3.77 7.04 5.48
CA ASN A 63 3.14 6.44 4.30
C ASN A 63 4.14 6.28 3.14
N ASN A 64 5.08 7.21 2.98
CA ASN A 64 6.14 7.10 1.99
C ASN A 64 7.08 5.91 2.30
N GLN A 65 7.37 5.66 3.58
CA GLN A 65 8.10 4.44 3.98
C GLN A 65 7.33 3.17 3.62
N ALA A 66 6.01 3.15 3.81
CA ALA A 66 5.17 2.02 3.42
C ALA A 66 5.24 1.77 1.90
N ILE A 67 5.09 2.82 1.09
CA ILE A 67 5.16 2.75 -0.38
C ILE A 67 6.54 2.26 -0.85
N ALA A 68 7.62 2.74 -0.23
CA ALA A 68 8.99 2.34 -0.57
C ALA A 68 9.25 0.85 -0.30
N LEU A 69 8.63 0.29 0.74
CA LEU A 69 8.75 -1.12 1.09
C LEU A 69 7.83 -2.01 0.26
N TRP A 70 6.62 -1.52 -0.06
CA TRP A 70 5.62 -2.31 -0.76
C TRP A 70 4.65 -1.43 -1.56
N SER A 71 4.57 -1.66 -2.87
CA SER A 71 3.57 -0.99 -3.72
C SER A 71 2.19 -1.62 -3.50
N ASN A 72 1.26 -0.81 -2.98
CA ASN A 72 -0.13 -1.19 -2.69
C ASN A 72 -1.08 -0.04 -3.08
N ALA A 73 -2.21 -0.36 -3.70
CA ALA A 73 -3.23 0.61 -4.08
C ALA A 73 -3.72 1.46 -2.90
N ASP A 74 -3.92 0.87 -1.72
CA ASP A 74 -4.36 1.58 -0.51
C ASP A 74 -3.36 2.65 -0.08
N PHE A 75 -2.06 2.35 -0.14
CA PHE A 75 -1.01 3.28 0.29
C PHE A 75 -0.92 4.48 -0.66
N HIS A 76 -1.02 4.22 -1.96
CA HIS A 76 -1.07 5.27 -2.98
C HIS A 76 -2.36 6.09 -2.91
N ALA A 77 -3.50 5.46 -2.63
CA ALA A 77 -4.77 6.17 -2.46
C ALA A 77 -4.73 7.11 -1.25
N PHE A 78 -4.15 6.65 -0.14
CA PHE A 78 -3.94 7.48 1.05
C PHE A 78 -2.91 8.59 0.82
N ALA A 79 -1.84 8.33 0.06
CA ALA A 79 -0.92 9.40 -0.35
C ALA A 79 -1.64 10.50 -1.14
N GLY A 80 -2.55 10.12 -2.04
CA GLY A 80 -3.37 11.09 -2.77
C GLY A 80 -4.22 11.95 -1.84
N GLN A 81 -4.86 11.36 -0.83
CA GLN A 81 -5.60 12.12 0.19
C GLN A 81 -4.69 13.08 0.96
N LEU A 82 -3.50 12.62 1.39
CA LEU A 82 -2.55 13.46 2.12
C LEU A 82 -2.09 14.66 1.31
N TRP A 83 -1.77 14.48 0.02
CA TRP A 83 -1.38 15.59 -0.86
C TRP A 83 -2.54 16.55 -1.14
N ALA A 84 -3.75 16.04 -1.37
CA ALA A 84 -4.92 16.89 -1.60
C ALA A 84 -5.22 17.80 -0.40
N LEU A 85 -5.02 17.30 0.83
CA LEU A 85 -5.19 18.11 2.04
C LEU A 85 -4.13 19.21 2.20
N GLN A 86 -2.99 19.10 1.53
CA GLN A 86 -1.99 20.16 1.43
C GLN A 86 -2.29 21.14 0.28
N GLY A 87 -3.35 20.92 -0.50
CA GLY A 87 -3.64 21.68 -1.73
C GLY A 87 -2.81 21.26 -2.95
N GLU A 88 -1.98 20.23 -2.81
CA GLU A 88 -1.06 19.73 -3.84
C GLU A 88 -1.78 18.74 -4.77
N PHE A 89 -2.78 19.23 -5.50
CA PHE A 89 -3.63 18.41 -6.38
C PHE A 89 -2.88 17.65 -7.49
N PRO A 90 -1.84 18.20 -8.15
CA PRO A 90 -1.09 17.44 -9.15
C PRO A 90 -0.46 16.16 -8.58
N GLN A 91 0.14 16.25 -7.40
CA GLN A 91 0.74 15.13 -6.67
C GLN A 91 -0.36 14.16 -6.20
N ALA A 92 -1.50 14.68 -5.76
CA ALA A 92 -2.64 13.86 -5.37
C ALA A 92 -3.17 13.01 -6.53
N ILE A 93 -3.38 13.62 -7.70
CA ILE A 93 -3.81 12.96 -8.93
C ILE A 93 -2.81 11.89 -9.35
N ALA A 94 -1.50 12.19 -9.31
CA ALA A 94 -0.47 11.22 -9.64
C ALA A 94 -0.53 9.99 -8.71
N ALA A 95 -0.73 10.21 -7.40
CA ALA A 95 -0.86 9.14 -6.42
C ALA A 95 -2.14 8.31 -6.62
N TRP A 96 -3.30 8.92 -6.87
CA TRP A 96 -4.53 8.18 -7.17
C TRP A 96 -4.46 7.40 -8.48
N LYS A 97 -3.80 7.95 -9.51
CA LYS A 97 -3.54 7.20 -10.76
C LYS A 97 -2.64 5.99 -10.51
N ALA A 98 -1.60 6.13 -9.68
CA ALA A 98 -0.77 5.01 -9.27
C ALA A 98 -1.58 3.94 -8.52
N ALA A 99 -2.52 4.33 -7.66
CA ALA A 99 -3.42 3.40 -6.99
C ALA A 99 -4.29 2.63 -8.00
N GLN A 100 -4.88 3.32 -8.99
CA GLN A 100 -5.69 2.70 -10.05
C GLN A 100 -4.91 1.75 -10.96
N GLN A 101 -3.62 2.03 -11.20
CA GLN A 101 -2.76 1.12 -11.97
C GLN A 101 -2.53 -0.22 -11.25
N ILE A 102 -2.57 -0.22 -9.92
CA ILE A 102 -2.40 -1.42 -9.09
C ILE A 102 -3.74 -2.14 -8.91
N ASP A 103 -4.79 -1.38 -8.58
CA ASP A 103 -6.16 -1.85 -8.47
C ASP A 103 -7.10 -0.82 -9.11
N SER A 104 -7.63 -1.15 -10.29
CA SER A 104 -8.54 -0.29 -11.04
C SER A 104 -9.85 0.01 -10.30
N GLN A 105 -10.22 -0.81 -9.32
CA GLN A 105 -11.45 -0.66 -8.52
C GLN A 105 -11.19 -0.04 -7.15
N GLN A 106 -10.00 0.53 -6.92
CA GLN A 106 -9.70 1.19 -5.66
C GLN A 106 -10.65 2.39 -5.44
N ALA A 107 -11.63 2.20 -4.55
CA ALA A 107 -12.79 3.09 -4.41
C ALA A 107 -12.38 4.56 -4.18
N ILE A 108 -11.47 4.80 -3.24
CA ILE A 108 -10.98 6.16 -2.92
C ILE A 108 -10.38 6.83 -4.14
N ALA A 109 -9.51 6.12 -4.87
CA ALA A 109 -8.82 6.69 -6.02
C ALA A 109 -9.79 6.93 -7.18
N HIS A 110 -10.75 6.03 -7.39
CA HIS A 110 -11.79 6.18 -8.40
C HIS A 110 -12.67 7.40 -8.12
N THR A 111 -13.24 7.48 -6.92
CA THR A 111 -14.08 8.62 -6.51
C THR A 111 -13.33 9.94 -6.58
N ALA A 112 -12.10 10.01 -6.06
CA ALA A 112 -11.31 11.24 -6.07
C ALA A 112 -10.97 11.73 -7.48
N LEU A 113 -10.62 10.82 -8.39
CA LEU A 113 -10.32 11.20 -9.78
C LEU A 113 -11.57 11.61 -10.54
N GLN A 114 -12.72 10.96 -10.33
CA GLN A 114 -13.99 11.39 -10.92
C GLN A 114 -14.33 12.82 -10.52
N TYR A 115 -14.28 13.14 -9.22
CA TYR A 115 -14.54 14.49 -8.71
C TYR A 115 -13.60 15.58 -9.25
N LEU A 116 -12.41 15.22 -9.73
CA LEU A 116 -11.43 16.18 -10.26
C LEU A 116 -11.49 16.32 -11.78
N THR A 117 -12.22 15.44 -12.46
CA THR A 117 -12.41 15.45 -13.91
C THR A 117 -13.78 15.98 -14.34
N GLU A 118 -14.73 16.06 -13.40
CA GLU A 118 -16.03 16.70 -13.54
C GLU A 118 -15.94 18.21 -13.28
#